data_AF-A0A285NWC3-F1
#
_entry.id   AF-A0A285NWC3-F1
#
_cell.length_a   1.000
_cell.length_b   1.000
_cell.length_c   1.000
_cell.angle_alpha   90.00
_cell.angle_beta   90.00
_cell.angle_gamma   90.00
#
_symmetry.space_group_name_H-M   'P 1'
#
loop_
_entity.id
_entity.type
_entity.pdbx_description
1 polymer ?
#
loop_
_entity_poly.entity_id
_entity_poly.type
_entity_poly.pdbx_seq_one_letter_code
_entity_poly.pdbx_strand_id
1 'polypeptide(L)'
;MKNWREYEQKLKELKDYFENSYSTNPDIEVNVILPGEPNFHHEKEIPYVLIRYYINDEHFHERKIELFEYYLDKDIKEVASMITAMIEEFTTEIEQSEYGGG
;
A
#
# COMPACT_ATOMS: atom_id res chain seq x y z
N MET A 1 -13.70 0.05 19.72
CA MET A 1 -12.96 0.04 18.45
C MET A 1 -13.92 -0.51 17.42
N LYS A 2 -14.11 0.20 16.30
CA LYS A 2 -14.77 -0.39 15.14
C LYS A 2 -13.87 -1.57 14.66
N ASN A 3 -14.40 -2.43 13.81
CA ASN A 3 -13.79 -3.70 13.46
C ASN A 3 -13.47 -3.72 11.96
N TRP A 4 -12.19 -3.74 11.59
CA TRP A 4 -11.75 -3.78 10.18
C TRP A 4 -12.36 -4.96 9.40
N ARG A 5 -12.75 -6.03 10.09
CA ARG A 5 -13.41 -7.21 9.49
C ARG A 5 -14.74 -6.88 8.83
N GLU A 6 -15.40 -5.80 9.23
CA GLU A 6 -16.62 -5.31 8.56
C GLU A 6 -16.35 -4.88 7.11
N TYR A 7 -15.10 -4.57 6.79
CA TYR A 7 -14.65 -4.13 5.48
C TYR A 7 -13.86 -5.20 4.72
N GLU A 8 -13.90 -6.47 5.15
CA GLU A 8 -13.10 -7.56 4.55
C GLU A 8 -13.31 -7.67 3.04
N GLN A 9 -14.54 -7.57 2.56
CA GLN A 9 -14.85 -7.61 1.12
C GLN A 9 -14.18 -6.46 0.37
N LYS A 10 -14.27 -5.25 0.91
CA LYS A 10 -13.66 -4.05 0.32
C LYS A 10 -12.14 -4.15 0.30
N LEU A 11 -11.55 -4.71 1.35
CA LEU A 11 -10.11 -4.93 1.46
C LEU A 11 -9.63 -5.96 0.43
N LYS A 12 -10.40 -7.02 0.17
CA LYS A 12 -10.13 -7.97 -0.92
C LYS A 12 -10.20 -7.29 -2.29
N GLU A 13 -11.21 -6.46 -2.53
CA GLU A 13 -11.31 -5.71 -3.79
C GLU A 13 -10.16 -4.72 -3.97
N LEU A 14 -9.69 -4.07 -2.90
CA LEU A 14 -8.48 -3.23 -2.95
C LEU A 14 -7.22 -4.07 -3.24
N LYS A 15 -7.12 -5.27 -2.66
CA LYS A 15 -6.02 -6.21 -2.92
C LYS A 15 -5.97 -6.58 -4.40
N ASP A 16 -7.10 -7.02 -4.94
CA ASP A 16 -7.22 -7.37 -6.36
C ASP A 16 -6.92 -6.17 -7.26
N TYR A 17 -7.40 -4.97 -6.90
CA TYR A 17 -7.12 -3.75 -7.64
C TYR A 17 -5.62 -3.48 -7.73
N PHE A 18 -4.91 -3.45 -6.61
CA PHE A 18 -3.48 -3.15 -6.60
C PHE A 18 -2.63 -4.25 -7.22
N GLU A 19 -2.98 -5.52 -6.99
CA GLU A 19 -2.29 -6.64 -7.62
C GLU A 19 -2.38 -6.52 -9.15
N ASN A 20 -3.57 -6.24 -9.70
CA ASN A 20 -3.73 -6.05 -11.13
C ASN A 20 -3.00 -4.79 -11.64
N SER A 21 -3.12 -3.66 -10.93
CA SER A 21 -2.53 -2.38 -11.34
C SER A 21 -1.00 -2.40 -11.37
N TYR A 22 -0.36 -3.14 -10.47
CA TYR A 22 1.10 -3.16 -10.34
C TYR A 22 1.75 -4.48 -10.79
N SER A 23 0.97 -5.49 -11.20
CA SER A 23 1.47 -6.80 -11.67
C SER A 23 2.54 -6.75 -12.76
N THR A 24 2.59 -5.67 -13.56
CA THR A 24 3.52 -5.52 -14.68
C THR A 24 4.66 -4.55 -14.40
N ASN A 25 4.69 -3.93 -13.21
CA ASN A 25 5.74 -3.00 -12.85
C ASN A 25 6.84 -3.73 -12.06
N PRO A 26 8.05 -3.87 -12.60
CA PRO A 26 9.14 -4.58 -11.92
C PRO A 26 9.75 -3.78 -10.75
N ASP A 27 9.57 -2.46 -10.74
CA ASP A 27 10.24 -1.56 -9.80
C ASP A 27 9.39 -1.29 -8.56
N ILE A 28 8.10 -1.67 -8.58
CA ILE A 28 7.20 -1.46 -7.45
C ILE A 28 6.35 -2.69 -7.15
N GLU A 29 6.30 -3.04 -5.88
CA GLU A 29 5.44 -4.08 -5.33
C GLU A 29 4.45 -3.43 -4.37
N VAL A 30 3.15 -3.68 -4.57
CA VAL A 30 2.07 -3.12 -3.76
C VAL A 30 1.17 -4.25 -3.27
N ASN A 31 1.10 -4.44 -1.94
CA ASN A 31 0.31 -5.50 -1.33
C ASN A 31 -0.63 -4.96 -0.25
N VAL A 32 -1.89 -5.39 -0.26
CA VAL A 32 -2.80 -5.17 0.88
C VAL A 32 -2.64 -6.32 1.87
N ILE A 33 -2.21 -6.00 3.09
CA ILE A 33 -1.91 -6.97 4.15
C ILE A 33 -2.95 -6.86 5.26
N LEU A 34 -3.55 -7.99 5.62
CA LEU A 34 -4.61 -8.08 6.63
C LEU A 34 -4.09 -8.62 7.96
N PRO A 35 -4.63 -8.17 9.11
CA PRO A 35 -4.29 -8.75 10.41
C PRO A 35 -4.59 -10.26 10.44
N GLY A 36 -3.56 -11.05 10.76
CA GLY A 36 -3.62 -12.51 10.80
C GLY A 36 -3.07 -13.21 9.55
N GLU A 37 -2.68 -12.49 8.50
CA GLU A 37 -1.90 -13.07 7.40
C GLU A 37 -0.45 -13.38 7.83
N PRO A 38 0.23 -14.40 7.27
CA PRO A 38 1.58 -14.78 7.67
C PRO A 38 2.64 -13.68 7.55
N ASN A 39 2.42 -12.73 6.65
CA ASN A 39 3.28 -11.58 6.37
C ASN A 39 2.83 -10.29 7.07
N PHE A 40 1.87 -10.39 7.99
CA PHE A 40 1.42 -9.25 8.80
C PHE A 40 2.47 -8.91 9.85
N HIS A 41 3.08 -7.74 9.70
CA HIS A 41 4.07 -7.22 10.64
C HIS A 41 3.74 -5.78 10.99
N HIS A 42 2.82 -5.60 11.94
CA HIS A 42 2.45 -4.29 12.46
C HIS A 42 2.04 -4.38 13.93
N GLU A 43 2.36 -3.35 14.71
CA GLU A 43 2.09 -3.33 16.16
C GLU A 43 0.59 -3.24 16.47
N LYS A 44 -0.18 -2.65 15.56
CA LYS A 44 -1.64 -2.52 15.66
C LYS A 44 -2.27 -3.53 14.71
N GLU A 45 -3.33 -4.23 15.14
CA GLU A 45 -4.13 -5.12 14.28
C GLU A 45 -5.01 -4.34 13.29
N ILE A 46 -4.37 -3.56 12.42
CA ILE A 46 -4.99 -2.70 11.41
C ILE A 46 -4.45 -3.12 10.05
N PRO A 47 -5.31 -3.35 9.05
CA PRO A 47 -4.86 -3.64 7.69
C PRO A 47 -4.04 -2.49 7.13
N TYR A 48 -3.09 -2.78 6.24
CA TYR A 48 -2.26 -1.76 5.63
C TYR A 48 -1.90 -2.12 4.19
N VAL A 49 -1.55 -1.09 3.41
CA VAL A 49 -0.88 -1.29 2.12
C VAL A 49 0.61 -1.24 2.35
N LEU A 50 1.31 -2.30 1.94
CA LEU A 50 2.76 -2.39 1.91
C LEU A 50 3.24 -2.02 0.51
N ILE A 51 4.08 -0.99 0.42
CA ILE A 51 4.70 -0.55 -0.82
C ILE A 51 6.19 -0.80 -0.71
N ARG A 52 6.78 -1.48 -1.70
CA ARG A 52 8.22 -1.59 -1.88
C ARG A 52 8.59 -1.02 -3.23
N TYR A 53 9.50 -0.05 -3.23
CA TYR A 53 10.05 0.53 -4.44
C TYR A 53 11.52 0.15 -4.53
N TYR A 54 11.86 -0.61 -5.57
CA TYR A 54 13.19 -1.20 -5.76
C TYR A 54 14.09 -0.23 -6.53
N ILE A 55 15.25 0.08 -5.96
CA ILE A 55 16.32 0.83 -6.64
C ILE A 55 17.19 -0.13 -7.46
N ASN A 56 17.36 -1.34 -6.94
CA ASN A 56 17.99 -2.48 -7.59
C ASN A 56 17.56 -3.76 -6.86
N ASP A 57 18.04 -4.92 -7.33
CA ASP A 57 17.68 -6.24 -6.78
C ASP A 57 17.97 -6.40 -5.28
N GLU A 58 18.87 -5.61 -4.70
CA GLU A 58 19.29 -5.72 -3.29
C GLU A 58 18.79 -4.57 -2.41
N HIS A 59 18.32 -3.47 -3.01
CA HIS A 59 17.96 -2.25 -2.29
C HIS A 59 16.56 -1.78 -2.68
N PHE A 60 15.71 -1.63 -1.66
CA PHE A 60 14.38 -1.08 -1.82
C PHE A 60 14.04 -0.16 -0.65
N HIS A 61 13.14 0.77 -0.92
CA HIS A 61 12.49 1.59 0.11
C HIS A 61 11.10 1.02 0.39
N GLU A 62 10.71 0.96 1.66
CA GLU A 62 9.42 0.42 2.09
C GLU A 62 8.57 1.48 2.78
N ARG A 63 7.27 1.51 2.46
CA ARG A 63 6.27 2.35 3.14
C ARG A 63 5.01 1.56 3.45
N LYS A 64 4.47 1.76 4.66
CA LYS A 64 3.20 1.21 5.11
C LYS A 64 2.14 2.31 5.18
N ILE A 65 1.00 2.11 4.55
CA ILE A 65 -0.17 2.99 4.65
C ILE A 65 -1.24 2.27 5.46
N GLU A 66 -1.45 2.72 6.70
CA GLU A 66 -2.47 2.16 7.60
C GLU A 66 -3.88 2.44 7.06
N LEU A 67 -4.67 1.38 6.80
CA LEU A 67 -6.05 1.46 6.34
C LEU A 67 -7.02 1.55 7.51
N PHE A 68 -7.00 2.69 8.18
CA PHE A 68 -8.00 3.01 9.21
C PHE A 68 -9.42 3.04 8.65
N GLU A 69 -10.40 2.82 9.52
CA GLU A 69 -11.80 2.69 9.09
C GLU A 69 -12.38 3.95 8.45
N TYR A 70 -11.89 5.14 8.82
CA TYR A 70 -12.35 6.37 8.17
C TYR A 70 -11.94 6.45 6.69
N TYR A 71 -10.89 5.72 6.28
CA TYR A 71 -10.61 5.47 4.87
C TYR A 71 -11.59 4.43 4.32
N LEU A 72 -11.80 3.33 5.03
CA LEU A 72 -12.67 2.24 4.58
C LEU A 72 -14.17 2.61 4.50
N ASP A 73 -14.59 3.66 5.21
CA ASP A 73 -15.92 4.27 5.14
C ASP A 73 -16.18 5.03 3.82
N LYS A 74 -15.13 5.39 3.07
CA LYS A 74 -15.23 6.10 1.77
C LYS A 74 -15.67 5.16 0.65
N ASP A 75 -15.87 5.66 -0.57
CA ASP A 75 -16.03 4.77 -1.73
C ASP A 75 -14.72 4.01 -2.03
N ILE A 76 -14.79 2.79 -2.56
CA ILE A 76 -13.59 2.02 -2.89
C ILE A 76 -12.69 2.73 -3.91
N LYS A 77 -13.26 3.41 -4.91
CA LYS A 77 -12.49 4.14 -5.91
C LYS A 77 -11.81 5.36 -5.30
N GLU A 78 -12.45 5.99 -4.32
CA GLU A 78 -11.86 7.11 -3.59
C GLU A 78 -10.65 6.62 -2.77
N VAL A 79 -10.77 5.48 -2.08
CA VAL A 79 -9.65 4.89 -1.33
C VAL A 79 -8.52 4.48 -2.26
N ALA A 80 -8.83 3.80 -3.37
CA ALA A 80 -7.85 3.38 -4.36
C ALA A 80 -7.10 4.60 -4.93
N SER A 81 -7.83 5.62 -5.37
CA SER A 81 -7.24 6.86 -5.91
C SER A 81 -6.33 7.57 -4.91
N MET A 82 -6.77 7.67 -3.65
CA MET A 82 -5.97 8.28 -2.58
C MET A 82 -4.66 7.52 -2.32
N ILE A 83 -4.72 6.19 -2.24
CA ILE A 83 -3.53 5.36 -2.03
C ILE A 83 -2.60 5.43 -3.25
N THR A 84 -3.13 5.42 -4.48
CA THR A 84 -2.34 5.59 -5.70
C THR A 84 -1.57 6.92 -5.67
N ALA A 85 -2.23 8.02 -5.28
CA ALA A 85 -1.55 9.30 -5.13
C ALA A 85 -0.42 9.27 -4.08
N MET A 86 -0.64 8.58 -2.94
CA MET A 86 0.40 8.38 -1.92
C MET A 86 1.57 7.51 -2.41
N ILE A 87 1.29 6.53 -3.28
CA ILE A 87 2.32 5.72 -3.94
C ILE A 87 3.15 6.59 -4.89
N GLU A 88 2.51 7.39 -5.73
CA GLU A 88 3.19 8.29 -6.68
C GLU A 88 4.06 9.33 -5.95
N GLU A 89 3.55 9.89 -4.85
CA GLU A 89 4.32 10.79 -4.00
C GLU A 89 5.56 10.08 -3.42
N PHE A 90 5.39 8.87 -2.89
CA PHE A 90 6.48 8.07 -2.35
C PHE A 90 7.57 7.77 -3.37
N THR A 91 7.20 7.32 -4.57
CA THR A 91 8.18 7.02 -5.62
C THR A 91 8.91 8.29 -6.06
N THR A 92 8.20 9.40 -6.20
CA THR A 92 8.79 10.71 -6.56
C THR A 92 9.77 11.19 -5.51
N GLU A 93 9.45 11.06 -4.21
CA GLU A 93 10.35 11.42 -3.11
C GLU A 93 11.65 10.62 -3.18
N ILE A 94 11.56 9.32 -3.45
CA ILE A 94 12.74 8.45 -3.56
C ILE A 94 13.57 8.81 -4.80
N GLU A 95 12.93 8.97 -5.96
CA GLU A 95 13.64 9.35 -7.18
C GLU A 95 14.42 10.67 -7.00
N GLN A 96 13.82 11.65 -6.33
CA GLN A 96 14.49 12.90 -6.00
C GLN A 96 15.62 12.72 -4.99
N SER A 97 15.44 11.85 -3.99
CA SER A 97 16.48 11.55 -2.98
C SER A 97 17.69 10.83 -3.58
N GLU A 98 17.46 9.83 -4.43
CA GLU A 98 18.50 8.98 -5.01
C GLU A 98 19.19 9.63 -6.21
N TYR A 99 18.48 10.44 -7.01
CA TYR A 99 18.99 11.01 -8.27
C TYR A 99 18.99 12.55 -8.33
N GLY A 100 18.35 13.24 -7.40
CA GLY A 100 18.24 14.71 -7.37
C GLY A 100 19.41 15.45 -6.70
N GLY A 101 20.40 14.71 -6.17
CA GLY A 101 21.62 15.26 -5.59
C GLY A 101 22.67 15.63 -6.65
N GLY A 102 22.47 16.75 -7.34
CA GLY A 102 23.50 17.42 -8.13
C GLY A 102 24.45 18.28 -7.29
#